data_AF-B3PMT8-F1
#
_entry.id   AF-B3PMT8-F1
#
_cell.length_a   1.000
_cell.length_b   1.000
_cell.length_c   1.000
_cell.angle_alpha   90.00
_cell.angle_beta   90.00
_cell.angle_gamma   90.00
#
_symmetry.space_group_name_H-M   'P 1'
#
loop_
_entity.id
_entity.type
_entity.pdbx_description
1 polymer ?
#
loop_
_entity_poly.entity_id
_entity_poly.type
_entity_poly.pdbx_seq_one_letter_code
_entity_poly.pdbx_strand_id
1 'polypeptide(L)'
;MKITKKLVLSSASLVASVVCPTVMVSCGDYPVLKEPNDNEYKTYRQAFEKIGYEDLTASNLDKSLYTIDDFINAFKDEKTGTTKNLFLKDSSNFYKTIDKAKFEKTYQAIVTMQKVDKLKLLFRVYLAPRNNKKNDVPYYYYGYREIYVDGFKNHDQIKNALAKERHTWTIIQWTIPTIAIVGLLVFIITSVIIKKKRGNRA
;
A
#
# COMPACT_ATOMS: atom_id res chain seq x y z
N MET A 1 46.97 -23.12 42.50
CA MET A 1 45.49 -23.20 42.48
C MET A 1 44.90 -21.80 42.64
N LYS A 2 44.45 -21.17 41.56
CA LYS A 2 43.69 -19.91 41.61
C LYS A 2 42.51 -20.06 40.66
N ILE A 3 41.32 -20.08 41.26
CA ILE A 3 40.04 -20.22 40.59
C ILE A 3 39.65 -18.87 39.98
N THR A 4 39.12 -18.98 38.78
CA THR A 4 38.58 -17.99 37.85
C THR A 4 37.67 -16.95 38.50
N LYS A 5 37.92 -15.66 38.19
CA LYS A 5 36.89 -14.62 38.27
C LYS A 5 36.22 -14.49 36.90
N LYS A 6 35.01 -15.03 36.79
CA LYS A 6 34.04 -14.71 35.74
C LYS A 6 33.37 -13.40 36.17
N LEU A 7 33.61 -12.30 35.46
CA LEU A 7 32.78 -11.11 35.53
C LEU A 7 32.30 -10.80 34.12
N VAL A 8 31.06 -11.21 33.85
CA VAL A 8 30.31 -10.86 32.65
C VAL A 8 29.96 -9.38 32.78
N LEU A 9 30.73 -8.51 32.11
CA LEU A 9 30.29 -7.16 31.78
C LEU A 9 29.58 -7.22 30.43
N SER A 10 28.28 -7.47 30.47
CA SER A 10 27.37 -7.25 29.35
C SER A 10 26.94 -5.78 29.33
N SER A 11 27.80 -4.89 28.85
CA SER A 11 27.43 -3.52 28.47
C SER A 11 28.60 -2.82 27.78
N ALA A 12 28.83 -3.14 26.52
CA ALA A 12 29.54 -2.26 25.62
C ALA A 12 28.79 -2.30 24.29
N SER A 13 28.10 -1.19 24.04
CA SER A 13 27.36 -0.83 22.86
C SER A 13 28.06 -1.26 21.57
N LEU A 14 27.67 -2.40 21.02
CA LEU A 14 27.80 -2.68 19.60
C LEU A 14 26.59 -2.06 18.91
N VAL A 15 26.55 -0.72 18.88
CA VAL A 15 25.88 -0.02 17.78
C VAL A 15 26.84 -0.16 16.61
N ALA A 16 26.95 -1.38 16.08
CA ALA A 16 27.50 -1.62 14.77
C ALA A 16 26.45 -1.10 13.79
N SER A 17 26.49 0.21 13.56
CA SER A 17 25.89 0.84 12.39
C SER A 17 26.57 0.22 11.19
N VAL A 18 26.07 -0.93 10.75
CA VAL A 18 26.29 -1.44 9.41
C VAL A 18 25.61 -0.41 8.52
N VAL A 19 26.38 0.60 8.13
CA VAL A 19 26.06 1.45 6.99
C VAL A 19 26.20 0.52 5.80
N CYS A 20 25.18 -0.32 5.58
CA CYS A 20 24.92 -0.81 4.25
C CYS A 20 24.87 0.44 3.38
N PRO A 21 25.63 0.51 2.28
CA PRO A 21 25.28 1.44 1.24
C PRO A 21 23.88 1.01 0.81
N THR A 22 22.87 1.64 1.39
CA THR A 22 21.58 1.79 0.74
C THR A 22 21.93 2.56 -0.52
N VAL A 23 22.23 1.81 -1.58
CA VAL A 23 21.90 2.25 -2.91
C VAL A 23 20.41 2.52 -2.79
N MET A 24 20.06 3.79 -2.54
CA MET A 24 18.76 4.31 -2.89
C MET A 24 18.71 4.13 -4.40
N VAL A 25 18.37 2.93 -4.84
CA VAL A 25 17.59 2.79 -6.05
C VAL A 25 16.34 3.57 -5.68
N SER A 26 16.31 4.83 -6.08
CA SER A 26 15.05 5.54 -6.20
C SER A 26 14.15 4.52 -6.88
N CYS A 27 13.14 4.00 -6.16
CA CYS A 27 12.00 3.38 -6.79
C CYS A 27 11.34 4.54 -7.54
N GLY A 28 11.99 4.93 -8.65
CA GLY A 28 11.64 6.09 -9.42
C GLY A 28 10.24 5.83 -9.91
N ASP A 29 9.36 6.78 -9.61
CA ASP A 29 8.03 6.82 -10.19
C ASP A 29 8.12 6.40 -11.66
N TYR A 30 7.25 5.46 -12.04
CA TYR A 30 7.23 4.95 -13.40
C TYR A 30 7.19 6.13 -14.38
N PRO A 31 8.02 6.11 -15.43
CA PRO A 31 8.26 7.29 -16.25
C PRO A 31 6.97 7.76 -16.94
N VAL A 32 6.44 8.88 -16.47
CA VAL A 32 5.33 9.60 -17.13
C VAL A 32 5.87 10.17 -18.43
N LEU A 33 5.30 9.73 -19.54
CA LEU A 33 5.58 10.27 -20.86
C LEU A 33 5.03 11.68 -20.96
N LYS A 34 5.78 12.53 -21.66
CA LYS A 34 5.26 13.83 -22.08
C LYS A 34 4.00 13.62 -22.92
N GLU A 35 2.94 14.34 -22.56
CA GLU A 35 1.67 14.29 -23.28
C GLU A 35 1.82 14.75 -24.74
N PRO A 36 1.19 14.05 -25.70
CA PRO A 36 1.07 14.51 -27.08
C PRO A 36 0.30 15.83 -27.15
N ASN A 37 0.76 16.74 -28.01
CA ASN A 37 0.12 18.05 -28.20
C ASN A 37 -0.89 18.05 -29.38
N ASP A 38 -1.64 16.97 -29.55
CA ASP A 38 -2.67 16.86 -30.58
C ASP A 38 -4.08 16.98 -29.99
N ASN A 39 -5.03 17.49 -30.79
CA ASN A 39 -6.41 17.72 -30.33
C ASN A 39 -7.16 16.41 -30.03
N GLU A 40 -6.80 15.30 -30.69
CA GLU A 40 -7.41 14.01 -30.44
C GLU A 40 -7.00 13.49 -29.05
N TYR A 41 -5.70 13.59 -28.69
CA TYR A 41 -5.20 13.23 -27.36
C TYR A 41 -5.89 14.01 -26.24
N LYS A 42 -6.09 15.33 -26.39
CA LYS A 42 -6.82 16.13 -25.39
C LYS A 42 -8.25 15.61 -25.17
N THR A 43 -8.92 15.23 -26.26
CA THR A 43 -10.26 14.65 -26.20
C THR A 43 -10.25 13.30 -25.49
N TYR A 44 -9.29 12.43 -25.83
CA TYR A 44 -9.12 11.13 -25.17
C TYR A 44 -8.81 11.30 -23.69
N ARG A 45 -7.96 12.26 -23.31
CA ARG A 45 -7.60 12.56 -21.93
C ARG A 45 -8.80 12.99 -21.10
N GLN A 46 -9.63 13.89 -21.63
CA GLN A 46 -10.85 14.32 -20.95
C GLN A 46 -11.88 13.19 -20.79
N ALA A 47 -12.02 12.32 -21.79
CA ALA A 47 -12.87 11.13 -21.67
C ALA A 47 -12.29 10.13 -20.65
N PHE A 48 -10.97 9.99 -20.61
CA PHE A 48 -10.25 9.07 -19.74
C PHE A 48 -10.40 9.42 -18.25
N GLU A 49 -10.43 10.70 -17.90
CA GLU A 49 -10.64 11.15 -16.51
C GLU A 49 -12.02 10.79 -15.96
N LYS A 50 -13.00 10.54 -16.85
CA LYS A 50 -14.37 10.16 -16.48
C LYS A 50 -14.56 8.65 -16.33
N ILE A 51 -13.53 7.84 -16.58
CA ILE A 51 -13.61 6.39 -16.42
C ILE A 51 -13.89 6.07 -14.95
N GLY A 52 -14.95 5.29 -14.74
CA GLY A 52 -15.37 4.77 -13.43
C GLY A 52 -15.29 3.25 -13.36
N TYR A 53 -15.67 2.70 -12.20
CA TYR A 53 -15.67 1.24 -11.98
C TYR A 53 -16.60 0.49 -12.95
N GLU A 54 -17.76 1.08 -13.27
CA GLU A 54 -18.75 0.49 -14.19
C GLU A 54 -18.22 0.30 -15.63
N ASP A 55 -17.18 1.05 -15.99
CA ASP A 55 -16.51 0.96 -17.29
C ASP A 55 -15.54 -0.23 -17.36
N LEU A 56 -15.14 -0.82 -16.23
CA LEU A 56 -14.18 -1.92 -16.16
C LEU A 56 -14.89 -3.27 -16.23
N THR A 57 -14.32 -4.27 -16.90
CA THR A 57 -14.86 -5.65 -16.91
C THR A 57 -15.11 -6.23 -15.50
N ALA A 58 -14.34 -5.77 -14.51
CA ALA A 58 -14.49 -6.14 -13.11
C ALA A 58 -15.89 -5.87 -12.52
N SER A 59 -16.60 -4.83 -12.99
CA SER A 59 -17.95 -4.51 -12.50
C SER A 59 -19.03 -5.50 -12.93
N ASN A 60 -18.71 -6.45 -13.83
CA ASN A 60 -19.63 -7.55 -14.15
C ASN A 60 -19.77 -8.56 -12.99
N LEU A 61 -18.81 -8.59 -12.06
CA LEU A 61 -18.91 -9.41 -10.86
C LEU A 61 -19.51 -8.58 -9.72
N ASP A 62 -20.50 -9.15 -9.05
CA ASP A 62 -21.02 -8.58 -7.81
C ASP A 62 -19.99 -8.74 -6.69
N LYS A 63 -19.23 -7.67 -6.45
CA LYS A 63 -18.20 -7.58 -5.41
C LYS A 63 -18.69 -7.97 -4.00
N SER A 64 -19.98 -7.84 -3.69
CA SER A 64 -20.52 -8.20 -2.37
C SER A 64 -20.49 -9.71 -2.10
N LEU A 65 -20.38 -10.52 -3.15
CA LEU A 65 -20.32 -11.99 -3.08
C LEU A 65 -18.90 -12.54 -2.88
N TYR A 66 -17.87 -11.70 -3.07
CA TYR A 66 -16.47 -12.12 -3.05
C TYR A 66 -15.70 -11.41 -1.93
N THR A 67 -14.79 -12.12 -1.26
CA THR A 67 -13.76 -11.44 -0.49
C THR A 67 -12.78 -10.75 -1.46
N ILE A 68 -12.00 -9.79 -0.98
CA ILE A 68 -11.01 -9.10 -1.82
C ILE A 68 -10.04 -10.09 -2.49
N ASP A 69 -9.57 -11.08 -1.75
CA ASP A 69 -8.58 -12.03 -2.27
C ASP A 69 -9.22 -12.97 -3.30
N ASP A 70 -10.45 -13.45 -3.07
CA ASP A 70 -11.19 -14.24 -4.05
C ASP A 70 -11.49 -13.44 -5.31
N PHE A 71 -11.87 -12.17 -5.14
CA PHE A 71 -12.12 -11.26 -6.26
C PHE A 71 -10.86 -11.06 -7.10
N ILE A 72 -9.71 -10.83 -6.46
CA ILE A 72 -8.42 -10.72 -7.18
C ILE A 72 -8.12 -12.01 -7.94
N ASN A 73 -8.30 -13.16 -7.29
CA ASN A 73 -7.99 -14.46 -7.89
C ASN A 73 -8.89 -14.77 -9.09
N ALA A 74 -10.13 -14.28 -9.12
CA ALA A 74 -11.01 -14.41 -10.29
C ALA A 74 -10.46 -13.76 -11.57
N PHE A 75 -9.53 -12.80 -11.44
CA PHE A 75 -8.87 -12.14 -12.58
C PHE A 75 -7.41 -12.56 -12.75
N LYS A 76 -6.91 -13.56 -12.01
CA LYS A 76 -5.57 -14.09 -12.24
C LYS A 76 -5.62 -15.28 -13.19
N ASP A 77 -4.70 -15.32 -14.14
CA ASP A 77 -4.44 -16.53 -14.89
C ASP A 77 -3.71 -17.54 -13.98
N GLU A 78 -4.27 -18.74 -13.84
CA GLU A 78 -3.74 -19.79 -12.96
C GLU A 78 -2.33 -20.25 -13.35
N LYS A 79 -1.95 -20.12 -14.63
CA LYS A 79 -0.66 -20.61 -15.15
C LYS A 79 0.44 -19.58 -15.08
N THR A 80 0.11 -18.31 -15.31
CA THR A 80 1.10 -17.21 -15.33
C THR A 80 1.08 -16.35 -14.08
N GLY A 81 0.03 -16.45 -13.25
CA GLY A 81 -0.18 -15.58 -12.09
C GLY A 81 -0.45 -14.12 -12.44
N THR A 82 -0.52 -13.80 -13.73
CA THR A 82 -0.76 -12.44 -14.24
C THR A 82 -2.24 -12.13 -14.27
N THR A 83 -2.59 -10.85 -14.13
CA THR A 83 -3.98 -10.42 -14.27
C THR A 83 -4.44 -10.60 -15.71
N LYS A 84 -5.45 -11.43 -15.93
CA LYS A 84 -6.08 -11.69 -17.24
C LYS A 84 -7.52 -11.20 -17.20
N ASN A 85 -8.01 -10.73 -18.34
CA ASN A 85 -9.39 -10.28 -18.54
C ASN A 85 -9.82 -9.01 -17.77
N LEU A 86 -8.87 -8.23 -17.25
CA LEU A 86 -9.14 -6.91 -16.68
C LEU A 86 -8.88 -5.82 -17.73
N PHE A 87 -9.94 -5.23 -18.28
CA PHE A 87 -9.86 -4.21 -19.32
C PHE A 87 -11.08 -3.28 -19.28
N LEU A 88 -11.07 -2.20 -20.08
CA LEU A 88 -12.24 -1.35 -20.28
C LEU A 88 -13.25 -2.09 -21.16
N LYS A 89 -14.52 -2.18 -20.72
CA LYS A 89 -15.58 -2.78 -21.53
C LYS A 89 -15.74 -2.00 -22.83
N ASP A 90 -16.06 -2.69 -23.90
CA ASP A 90 -16.44 -2.07 -25.18
C ASP A 90 -17.65 -1.14 -25.04
N SER A 91 -18.55 -1.46 -24.11
CA SER A 91 -19.72 -0.66 -23.77
C SER A 91 -19.45 0.50 -22.80
N SER A 92 -18.20 0.73 -22.40
CA SER A 92 -17.82 1.81 -21.47
C SER A 92 -18.18 3.19 -22.02
N ASN A 93 -18.44 4.13 -21.12
CA ASN A 93 -18.72 5.52 -21.47
C ASN A 93 -17.51 6.17 -22.17
N PHE A 94 -16.29 5.69 -21.88
CA PHE A 94 -15.08 6.10 -22.58
C PHE A 94 -15.17 5.86 -24.09
N TYR A 95 -15.41 4.61 -24.52
CA TYR A 95 -15.49 4.28 -25.94
C TYR A 95 -16.75 4.82 -26.65
N LYS A 96 -17.79 5.20 -25.89
CA LYS A 96 -18.93 5.94 -26.44
C LYS A 96 -18.60 7.41 -26.76
N THR A 97 -17.61 7.97 -26.07
CA THR A 97 -17.26 9.39 -26.18
C THR A 97 -16.20 9.66 -27.25
N ILE A 98 -15.43 8.63 -27.63
CA ILE A 98 -14.27 8.75 -28.51
C ILE A 98 -14.40 7.83 -29.73
N ASP A 99 -13.65 8.12 -30.80
CA ASP A 99 -13.48 7.17 -31.90
C ASP A 99 -12.55 6.03 -31.45
N LYS A 100 -13.15 4.89 -31.09
CA LYS A 100 -12.41 3.69 -30.64
C LYS A 100 -11.39 3.23 -31.66
N ALA A 101 -11.73 3.21 -32.95
CA ALA A 101 -10.85 2.68 -34.00
C ALA A 101 -9.62 3.57 -34.20
N LYS A 102 -9.76 4.89 -34.08
CA LYS A 102 -8.63 5.82 -34.07
C LYS A 102 -7.80 5.72 -32.81
N PHE A 103 -8.45 5.74 -31.64
CA PHE A 103 -7.78 5.59 -30.36
C PHE A 103 -6.90 4.35 -30.36
N GLU A 104 -7.49 3.23 -30.76
CA GLU A 104 -6.81 1.96 -30.83
C GLU A 104 -5.70 1.91 -31.88
N LYS A 105 -5.56 2.82 -32.85
CA LYS A 105 -4.36 2.79 -33.71
C LYS A 105 -3.11 3.31 -33.01
N THR A 106 -3.29 4.24 -32.07
CA THR A 106 -2.20 5.05 -31.50
C THR A 106 -1.98 4.75 -30.01
N TYR A 107 -3.07 4.52 -29.29
CA TYR A 107 -3.12 4.44 -27.83
C TYR A 107 -3.75 3.12 -27.36
N GLN A 108 -3.59 2.84 -26.07
CA GLN A 108 -4.21 1.74 -25.37
C GLN A 108 -4.49 2.14 -23.92
N ALA A 109 -5.51 1.51 -23.33
CA ALA A 109 -5.81 1.62 -21.91
C ALA A 109 -5.41 0.31 -21.21
N ILE A 110 -4.51 0.40 -20.24
CA ILE A 110 -4.03 -0.76 -19.46
C ILE A 110 -4.64 -0.68 -18.08
N VAL A 111 -5.32 -1.73 -17.63
CA VAL A 111 -5.96 -1.77 -16.32
C VAL A 111 -5.17 -2.71 -15.40
N THR A 112 -4.74 -2.19 -14.27
CA THR A 112 -4.13 -2.98 -13.19
C THR A 112 -5.00 -2.94 -11.95
N MET A 113 -4.90 -3.97 -11.12
CA MET A 113 -5.62 -4.07 -9.86
C MET A 113 -4.65 -4.37 -8.73
N GLN A 114 -4.80 -3.67 -7.60
CA GLN A 114 -3.97 -3.82 -6.43
C GLN A 114 -4.82 -3.78 -5.16
N LYS A 115 -4.48 -4.65 -4.20
CA LYS A 115 -5.01 -4.60 -2.85
C LYS A 115 -4.41 -3.42 -2.09
N VAL A 116 -5.25 -2.49 -1.64
CA VAL A 116 -4.80 -1.34 -0.83
C VAL A 116 -4.75 -1.76 0.64
N ASP A 117 -5.84 -2.35 1.12
CA ASP A 117 -5.96 -2.85 2.48
C ASP A 117 -6.95 -4.03 2.55
N LYS A 118 -7.44 -4.37 3.73
CA LYS A 118 -8.42 -5.46 3.93
C LYS A 118 -9.84 -5.12 3.47
N LEU A 119 -10.15 -3.87 3.14
CA LEU A 119 -11.47 -3.36 2.82
C LEU A 119 -11.58 -2.77 1.41
N LYS A 120 -10.45 -2.42 0.78
CA LYS A 120 -10.40 -1.67 -0.48
C LYS A 120 -9.48 -2.30 -1.53
N LEU A 121 -9.96 -2.25 -2.77
CA LEU A 121 -9.19 -2.48 -3.98
C LEU A 121 -8.96 -1.16 -4.72
N LEU A 122 -7.79 -1.04 -5.34
CA LEU A 122 -7.44 0.03 -6.27
C LEU A 122 -7.36 -0.56 -7.67
N PHE A 123 -8.16 -0.02 -8.58
CA PHE A 123 -7.97 -0.18 -10.01
C PHE A 123 -7.24 1.05 -10.54
N ARG A 124 -6.15 0.82 -11.25
CA ARG A 124 -5.42 1.88 -11.93
C ARG A 124 -5.50 1.64 -13.43
N VAL A 125 -6.08 2.60 -14.13
CA VAL A 125 -6.14 2.61 -15.59
C VAL A 125 -5.03 3.53 -16.07
N TYR A 126 -4.21 3.08 -17.02
CA TYR A 126 -3.14 3.84 -17.62
C TYR A 126 -3.46 4.13 -19.08
N LEU A 127 -3.26 5.37 -19.51
CA LEU A 127 -3.31 5.77 -20.91
C LEU A 127 -1.88 5.68 -21.48
N ALA A 128 -1.65 4.73 -22.39
CA ALA A 128 -0.33 4.43 -22.91
C ALA A 128 -0.33 4.35 -24.45
N PRO A 129 0.82 4.44 -25.13
CA PRO A 129 0.91 4.18 -26.57
C PRO A 129 0.70 2.68 -26.88
N ARG A 130 0.08 2.34 -28.01
CA ARG A 130 -0.27 0.95 -28.39
C ARG A 130 0.92 0.00 -28.54
N ASN A 131 2.09 0.53 -28.87
CA ASN A 131 3.26 -0.28 -29.24
C ASN A 131 4.27 -0.49 -28.09
N ASN A 132 3.83 -0.36 -26.84
CA ASN A 132 4.68 -0.66 -25.69
C ASN A 132 4.87 -2.19 -25.58
N LYS A 133 5.70 -2.76 -26.46
CA LYS A 133 6.18 -4.14 -26.42
C LYS A 133 7.07 -4.29 -25.19
N LYS A 134 6.53 -4.82 -24.10
CA LYS A 134 7.21 -5.72 -23.15
C LYS A 134 6.27 -5.99 -21.99
N ASN A 135 5.93 -7.27 -21.82
CA ASN A 135 5.13 -7.81 -20.73
C ASN A 135 5.81 -7.71 -19.34
N ASP A 136 6.88 -6.92 -19.16
CA ASP A 136 7.72 -6.93 -17.95
C ASP A 136 8.32 -5.56 -17.55
N VAL A 137 7.83 -4.44 -18.10
CA VAL A 137 8.30 -3.10 -17.69
C VAL A 137 7.10 -2.27 -17.25
N PRO A 138 7.14 -1.62 -16.09
CA PRO A 138 6.03 -0.81 -15.64
C PRO A 138 5.87 0.37 -16.61
N TYR A 139 4.71 0.37 -17.25
CA TYR A 139 4.46 0.99 -18.54
C TYR A 139 4.80 2.48 -18.56
N TYR A 140 5.54 2.91 -19.59
CA TYR A 140 5.56 4.32 -19.99
C TYR A 140 4.13 4.74 -20.36
N TYR A 141 3.55 5.70 -19.63
CA TYR A 141 2.17 6.14 -19.79
C TYR A 141 2.10 7.67 -19.87
N TYR A 142 1.08 8.21 -20.53
CA TYR A 142 0.85 9.66 -20.57
C TYR A 142 0.10 10.16 -19.33
N GLY A 143 -0.79 9.34 -18.78
CA GLY A 143 -1.33 9.55 -17.45
C GLY A 143 -2.13 8.34 -16.96
N TYR A 144 -2.59 8.39 -15.72
CA TYR A 144 -3.38 7.33 -15.12
C TYR A 144 -4.61 7.88 -14.39
N ARG A 145 -5.54 6.96 -14.09
CA ARG A 145 -6.74 7.18 -13.30
C ARG A 145 -6.83 6.12 -12.23
N GLU A 146 -7.06 6.55 -10.99
CA GLU A 146 -7.28 5.65 -9.85
C GLU A 146 -8.76 5.55 -9.53
N ILE A 147 -9.21 4.32 -9.30
CA ILE A 147 -10.59 3.98 -8.97
C ILE A 147 -10.54 3.08 -7.74
N TYR A 148 -10.98 3.62 -6.60
CA TYR A 148 -11.06 2.89 -5.35
C TYR A 148 -12.42 2.23 -5.24
N VAL A 149 -12.42 0.94 -4.89
CA VAL A 149 -13.62 0.13 -4.76
C VAL A 149 -13.62 -0.52 -3.38
N ASP A 150 -14.77 -0.48 -2.71
CA ASP A 150 -15.04 -1.12 -1.43
C ASP A 150 -16.39 -1.83 -1.44
N GLY A 151 -16.86 -2.29 -0.26
CA GLY A 151 -18.13 -3.03 -0.15
C GLY A 151 -18.05 -4.50 -0.57
N PHE A 152 -16.87 -5.11 -0.46
CA PHE A 152 -16.67 -6.55 -0.67
C PHE A 152 -17.36 -7.40 0.40
N LYS A 153 -17.42 -8.72 0.20
CA LYS A 153 -17.97 -9.65 1.19
C LYS A 153 -17.35 -9.43 2.58
N ASN A 154 -18.18 -9.48 3.61
CA ASN A 154 -17.81 -9.29 5.02
C ASN A 154 -17.23 -7.90 5.35
N HIS A 155 -17.45 -6.88 4.50
CA HIS A 155 -16.90 -5.53 4.72
C HIS A 155 -17.13 -5.00 6.14
N ASP A 156 -18.37 -5.02 6.63
CA ASP A 156 -18.70 -4.48 7.96
C ASP A 156 -18.08 -5.29 9.10
N GLN A 157 -18.03 -6.62 8.96
CA GLN A 157 -17.40 -7.49 9.96
C GLN A 157 -15.89 -7.19 10.07
N ILE A 158 -15.21 -7.06 8.92
CA ILE A 158 -13.77 -6.74 8.86
C ILE A 158 -13.53 -5.33 9.37
N LYS A 159 -14.37 -4.36 9.00
CA LYS A 159 -14.29 -2.97 9.48
C LYS A 159 -14.41 -2.88 11.00
N ASN A 160 -15.35 -3.61 11.58
CA ASN A 160 -15.55 -3.67 13.03
C ASN A 160 -14.38 -4.36 13.73
N ALA A 161 -13.83 -5.44 13.16
CA ALA A 161 -12.64 -6.11 13.70
C ALA A 161 -11.42 -5.16 13.70
N LEU A 162 -11.19 -4.43 12.60
CA LEU A 162 -10.11 -3.44 12.50
C LEU A 162 -10.27 -2.29 13.50
N ALA A 163 -11.51 -1.83 13.75
CA ALA A 163 -11.78 -0.82 14.76
C ALA A 163 -11.42 -1.30 16.17
N LYS A 164 -11.76 -2.56 16.49
CA LYS A 164 -11.39 -3.20 17.77
C LYS A 164 -9.88 -3.36 17.91
N GLU A 165 -9.19 -3.87 16.88
CA GLU A 165 -7.72 -4.00 16.88
C GLU A 165 -7.04 -2.64 17.10
N ARG A 166 -7.50 -1.58 16.40
CA ARG A 166 -6.95 -0.22 16.55
C ARG A 166 -7.15 0.29 17.97
N HIS A 167 -8.30 0.05 18.57
CA HIS A 167 -8.58 0.43 19.95
C HIS A 167 -7.64 -0.30 20.93
N THR A 168 -7.45 -1.61 20.76
CA THR A 168 -6.51 -2.39 21.58
C THR A 168 -5.07 -1.90 21.44
N TRP A 169 -4.60 -1.66 20.21
CA TRP A 169 -3.27 -1.10 19.97
C TRP A 169 -3.10 0.28 20.59
N THR A 170 -4.13 1.12 20.53
CA THR A 170 -4.12 2.43 21.17
C THR A 170 -3.96 2.28 22.68
N ILE A 171 -4.73 1.42 23.33
CA ILE A 171 -4.59 1.13 24.77
C ILE A 171 -3.17 0.69 25.11
N ILE A 172 -2.61 -0.27 24.37
CA ILE A 172 -1.25 -0.78 24.62
C ILE A 172 -0.21 0.34 24.47
N GLN A 173 -0.33 1.13 23.41
CA GLN A 173 0.59 2.24 23.11
C GLN A 173 0.60 3.31 24.21
N TRP A 174 -0.53 3.55 24.89
CA TRP A 174 -0.58 4.48 26.03
C TRP A 174 -0.17 3.82 27.35
N THR A 175 -0.60 2.59 27.60
CA THR A 175 -0.43 1.92 28.89
C THR A 175 1.04 1.59 29.17
N ILE A 176 1.79 1.11 28.17
CA ILE A 176 3.20 0.71 28.36
C ILE A 176 4.08 1.92 28.78
N PRO A 177 4.05 3.07 28.08
CA PRO A 177 4.77 4.26 28.52
C PRO A 177 4.35 4.74 29.91
N THR A 178 3.05 4.74 30.22
CA THR A 178 2.57 5.20 31.53
C THR A 178 3.11 4.34 32.67
N ILE A 179 3.10 3.00 32.53
CA ILE A 179 3.67 2.09 33.54
C ILE A 179 5.18 2.33 33.71
N ALA A 180 5.91 2.53 32.60
CA ALA A 180 7.35 2.81 32.65
C ALA A 180 7.67 4.12 33.38
N ILE A 181 6.91 5.19 33.13
CA ILE A 181 7.06 6.49 33.79
C ILE A 181 6.75 6.37 35.29
N VAL A 182 5.66 5.69 35.66
CA VAL A 182 5.30 5.47 37.07
C VAL A 182 6.39 4.65 37.78
N GLY A 183 6.89 3.58 37.14
CA GLY A 183 7.99 2.79 37.68
C GLY A 183 9.27 3.60 37.91
N LEU A 184 9.63 4.47 36.96
CA LEU A 184 10.76 5.39 37.09
C LEU A 184 10.58 6.35 38.27
N LEU A 185 9.39 6.94 38.43
CA LEU A 185 9.09 7.84 39.54
C LEU A 185 9.22 7.15 40.90
N VAL A 186 8.66 5.94 41.04
CA VAL A 186 8.77 5.14 42.27
C VAL A 186 10.24 4.83 42.58
N PHE A 187 11.03 4.47 41.56
CA PHE A 187 12.46 4.19 41.71
C PHE A 187 13.26 5.42 42.18
N ILE A 188 12.96 6.60 41.60
CA ILE A 188 13.60 7.87 42.01
C ILE A 188 13.25 8.19 43.46
N ILE A 189 11.97 8.13 43.84
CA ILE A 189 11.51 8.42 45.21
C ILE A 189 12.18 7.47 46.21
N THR A 190 12.17 6.17 45.95
CA THR A 190 12.80 5.18 46.84
C THR A 190 14.31 5.40 46.96
N SER A 191 14.99 5.69 45.84
CA SER A 191 16.42 6.00 45.83
C SER A 191 16.77 7.24 46.67
N VAL A 192 15.96 8.29 46.60
CA VAL A 192 16.12 9.51 47.42
C VAL A 192 15.92 9.19 48.91
N ILE A 193 14.87 8.44 49.27
CA ILE A 193 14.60 8.05 50.65
C ILE A 193 15.77 7.22 51.23
N ILE A 194 16.29 6.26 50.47
CA ILE A 194 17.42 5.41 50.90
C ILE A 194 18.69 6.26 51.09
N LYS A 195 19.01 7.16 50.15
CA LYS A 195 20.15 8.08 50.28
C LYS A 195 20.02 8.98 51.51
N LYS A 196 18.84 9.55 51.76
CA LYS A 196 18.57 10.39 52.94
C LYS A 196 18.71 9.63 54.26
N LYS A 197 18.22 8.38 54.33
CA LYS A 197 18.40 7.51 55.51
C LYS A 197 19.87 7.13 55.77
N ARG A 198 20.70 7.01 54.73
CA ARG A 198 22.13 6.74 54.89
C ARG A 198 22.93 7.96 55.32
N GLY A 199 22.58 9.16 54.83
CA GLY A 199 23.22 10.42 55.24
C GLY A 199 22.94 10.82 56.69
N ASN A 200 21.75 10.51 57.23
CA ASN A 200 21.42 10.79 58.65
C ASN A 200 21.95 9.75 59.65
N ARG A 201 22.66 8.70 59.20
CA ARG A 201 23.29 7.67 60.06
C ARG A 201 24.82 7.80 60.12
N ALA A 202 25.37 8.82 59.47
CA ALA A 202 26.74 9.28 59.64
C ALA A 202 26.75 10.48 60.59
#